data_AF-A0C581-F1
#
_entry.id   AF-A0C581-F1
#
_cell.length_a   1.000
_cell.length_b   1.000
_cell.length_c   1.000
_cell.angle_alpha   90.00
_cell.angle_beta   90.00
_cell.angle_gamma   90.00
#
_symmetry.space_group_name_H-M   'P 1'
#
loop_
_entity.id
_entity.type
_entity.pdbx_description
1 polymer ?
#
loop_
_entity_poly.entity_id
_entity_poly.type
_entity_poly.pdbx_seq_one_letter_code
_entity_poly.pdbx_strand_id
1 'polypeptide(L)'
;MSSAYITILSSNGIEFIVAKEIAGLSEIFKKQIANADMRGETQILSDFTADILEIVLQYLHYKNRWQLESPVNLPKFQIAKEKALSVLQAAIALQI
;
A
#
# COMPACT_ATOMS: atom_id res chain seq x y z
N MET A 1 -0.59 -21.23 9.60
CA MET A 1 0.64 -20.42 9.43
C MET A 1 0.29 -19.25 8.55
N SER A 2 -0.15 -18.12 9.13
CA SER A 2 -0.45 -16.91 8.34
C SER A 2 0.87 -16.35 7.83
N SER A 3 1.08 -16.34 6.51
CA SER A 3 2.25 -15.71 5.92
C SER A 3 2.29 -14.24 6.35
N ALA A 4 3.41 -13.80 6.91
CA ALA A 4 3.61 -12.41 7.34
C ALA A 4 3.59 -11.41 6.16
N TYR A 5 3.59 -11.92 4.94
CA TYR A 5 3.62 -11.16 3.69
C TYR A 5 2.38 -11.46 2.84
N ILE A 6 1.98 -10.47 2.05
CA ILE A 6 0.94 -10.57 1.03
C ILE A 6 1.47 -10.04 -0.31
N THR A 7 1.00 -10.65 -1.40
CA THR A 7 1.31 -10.21 -2.75
C THR A 7 0.18 -9.30 -3.27
N ILE A 8 0.52 -8.10 -3.69
CA ILE A 8 -0.41 -7.15 -4.32
C ILE A 8 -0.10 -7.13 -5.81
N LEU A 9 -1.05 -7.57 -6.62
CA LEU A 9 -0.96 -7.56 -8.07
C LEU A 9 -1.53 -6.23 -8.59
N SER A 10 -0.70 -5.48 -9.32
CA SER A 10 -1.11 -4.26 -10.01
C SER A 10 -1.86 -4.56 -11.31
N SER A 11 -2.58 -3.56 -11.84
CA SER A 11 -3.38 -3.71 -13.05
C SER A 11 -2.58 -4.03 -14.31
N ASN A 12 -1.28 -3.73 -14.34
CA ASN A 12 -0.34 -4.09 -15.39
C ASN A 12 0.40 -5.41 -15.14
N GLY A 13 -0.03 -6.20 -14.14
CA GLY A 13 0.50 -7.53 -13.88
C GLY A 13 1.82 -7.57 -13.11
N ILE A 14 2.24 -6.47 -12.47
CA ILE A 14 3.42 -6.44 -11.61
C ILE A 14 3.00 -6.81 -10.18
N GLU A 15 3.74 -7.74 -9.58
CA GLU A 15 3.53 -8.25 -8.22
C GLU A 15 4.40 -7.49 -7.22
N PHE A 16 3.79 -7.04 -6.13
CA PHE A 16 4.46 -6.38 -5.01
C PHE A 16 4.28 -7.20 -3.73
N ILE A 17 5.38 -7.67 -3.15
CA ILE A 17 5.36 -8.45 -1.90
C ILE A 17 5.55 -7.48 -0.73
N VAL A 18 4.55 -7.39 0.15
CA VAL A 18 4.53 -6.43 1.25
C VAL A 18 4.13 -7.11 2.55
N ALA A 19 4.67 -6.66 3.68
CA ALA A 19 4.28 -7.18 4.99
C ALA A 19 2.81 -6.84 5.29
N LYS A 20 2.05 -7.82 5.83
CA LYS A 20 0.63 -7.64 6.18
C LYS A 20 0.41 -6.49 7.17
N GLU A 21 1.38 -6.24 8.05
CA GLU A 21 1.34 -5.13 9.02
C GLU A 21 1.32 -3.77 8.31
N ILE A 22 2.13 -3.62 7.25
CA ILE A 22 2.26 -2.37 6.50
C ILE A 22 1.06 -2.18 5.58
N ALA A 23 0.63 -3.24 4.90
CA ALA A 23 -0.58 -3.21 4.09
C ALA A 23 -1.83 -2.96 4.96
N GLY A 24 -1.83 -3.45 6.20
CA GLY A 24 -2.91 -3.26 7.18
C GLY A 24 -3.08 -1.82 7.70
N LEU A 25 -2.16 -0.90 7.37
CA LEU A 25 -2.33 0.53 7.62
C LEU A 25 -3.42 1.15 6.74
N SER A 26 -3.72 0.56 5.59
CA SER A 26 -4.89 0.89 4.78
C SER A 26 -6.06 0.03 5.22
N GLU A 27 -7.19 0.68 5.51
CA GLU A 27 -8.41 -0.04 5.91
C GLU A 27 -8.95 -0.92 4.77
N ILE A 28 -8.74 -0.49 3.53
CA ILE A 28 -9.20 -1.18 2.32
C ILE A 28 -8.33 -2.41 2.05
N PHE A 29 -7.00 -2.26 2.09
CA PHE A 29 -6.12 -3.43 1.98
C PHE A 29 -6.34 -4.39 3.14
N LYS A 30 -6.57 -3.91 4.37
CA LYS A 30 -6.93 -4.78 5.50
C LYS A 30 -8.19 -5.61 5.24
N LYS A 31 -9.24 -5.01 4.67
CA LYS A 31 -10.46 -5.72 4.25
C LYS A 31 -10.19 -6.72 3.13
N GLN A 32 -9.39 -6.34 2.13
CA GLN A 32 -9.00 -7.24 1.04
C GLN A 32 -8.15 -8.42 1.52
N ILE A 33 -7.18 -8.19 2.41
CA ILE A 33 -6.36 -9.22 3.06
C ILE A 33 -7.25 -10.17 3.85
N ALA A 34 -8.19 -9.67 4.66
CA ALA A 34 -9.11 -10.50 5.42
C ALA A 34 -9.98 -11.37 4.50
N ASN A 35 -10.49 -10.81 3.40
CA ASN A 35 -11.25 -11.55 2.41
C ASN A 35 -10.39 -12.61 1.68
N ALA A 36 -9.14 -12.30 1.36
CA ALA A 36 -8.20 -13.23 0.73
C ALA A 36 -7.83 -14.38 1.68
N ASP A 37 -7.54 -14.07 2.95
CA ASP A 37 -7.26 -15.06 3.99
C ASP A 37 -8.45 -16.01 4.22
N MET A 38 -9.70 -15.51 4.16
CA MET A 38 -10.91 -16.34 4.20
C MET A 38 -11.03 -17.28 2.99
N ARG A 39 -10.52 -16.88 1.83
CA ARG A 39 -10.50 -17.70 0.61
C ARG A 39 -9.25 -18.59 0.50
N GLY A 40 -8.28 -18.46 1.41
CA GLY A 40 -6.98 -19.12 1.32
C GLY A 40 -6.07 -18.54 0.22
N GLU A 41 -6.38 -17.34 -0.26
CA GLU A 41 -5.60 -16.62 -1.26
C GLU A 41 -4.51 -15.79 -0.58
N THR A 42 -3.31 -15.80 -1.13
CA THR A 42 -2.17 -14.99 -0.65
C THR A 42 -1.92 -13.75 -1.53
N GLN A 43 -2.81 -13.52 -2.48
CA GLN A 43 -2.71 -12.45 -3.48
C GLN A 43 -3.97 -11.57 -3.47
N ILE A 44 -3.78 -10.26 -3.59
CA ILE A 44 -4.86 -9.29 -3.78
C ILE A 44 -4.66 -8.52 -5.08
N LEU A 45 -5.76 -8.27 -5.78
CA LEU A 45 -5.77 -7.49 -7.01
C LEU A 45 -5.99 -6.01 -6.68
N SER A 46 -5.18 -5.16 -7.30
CA SER A 46 -5.28 -3.72 -7.25
C SER A 46 -5.59 -3.16 -8.63
N ASP A 47 -6.52 -2.21 -8.69
CA ASP A 47 -6.89 -1.53 -9.93
C ASP A 47 -5.85 -0.47 -10.36
N PHE A 48 -4.87 -0.18 -9.50
CA PHE A 48 -3.82 0.80 -9.77
C PHE A 48 -2.67 0.22 -10.59
N THR A 49 -2.06 1.05 -11.42
CA THR A 49 -0.82 0.70 -12.13
C THR A 49 0.34 0.57 -11.14
N ALA A 50 1.33 -0.26 -11.49
CA ALA A 50 2.52 -0.48 -10.67
C ALA A 50 3.19 0.83 -10.21
N ASP A 51 3.31 1.81 -11.12
CA ASP A 51 3.89 3.12 -10.85
C ASP A 51 3.22 3.87 -9.68
N ILE A 52 1.89 3.79 -9.59
CA ILE A 52 1.12 4.43 -8.52
C ILE A 52 1.20 3.59 -7.26
N LEU A 53 1.06 2.27 -7.42
CA LEU A 53 1.09 1.32 -6.32
C LEU A 53 2.42 1.36 -5.58
N GLU A 54 3.54 1.48 -6.30
CA GLU A 54 4.87 1.63 -5.72
C GLU A 54 4.96 2.87 -4.82
N ILE A 55 4.47 4.03 -5.29
CA ILE A 55 4.45 5.27 -4.51
C ILE A 55 3.58 5.11 -3.26
N VAL A 56 2.40 4.49 -3.41
CA VAL A 56 1.49 4.23 -2.29
C VAL A 56 2.15 3.32 -1.26
N LEU A 57 2.78 2.23 -1.70
CA LEU A 57 3.50 1.31 -0.82
C LEU A 57 4.67 2.01 -0.12
N GLN A 58 5.42 2.84 -0.84
CA GLN A 58 6.48 3.65 -0.26
C GLN A 58 5.95 4.61 0.80
N TYR A 59 4.77 5.21 0.58
CA TYR A 59 4.09 6.04 1.56
C TYR A 59 3.61 5.23 2.77
N LEU A 60 3.09 4.02 2.60
CA LEU A 60 2.72 3.15 3.71
C LEU A 60 3.92 2.75 4.57
N HIS A 61 5.04 2.40 3.93
CA HIS A 61 6.31 2.15 4.60
C HIS A 61 6.80 3.40 5.33
N TYR A 62 6.66 4.56 4.71
CA TYR A 62 6.98 5.84 5.32
C TYR A 62 6.14 6.07 6.57
N LYS A 63 4.82 5.98 6.44
CA LYS A 63 3.87 6.14 7.54
C LYS A 63 4.21 5.21 8.69
N ASN A 64 4.49 3.93 8.41
CA ASN A 64 4.89 2.96 9.45
C ASN A 64 6.19 3.34 10.16
N ARG A 65 7.21 3.75 9.40
CA ARG A 65 8.54 4.05 9.94
C ARG A 65 8.56 5.34 10.77
N TRP A 66 7.81 6.35 10.36
CA TRP A 66 7.81 7.67 10.98
C TRP A 66 6.61 7.93 11.89
N GLN A 67 5.73 6.94 12.14
CA GLN A 67 4.57 7.08 13.02
C GLN A 67 4.93 7.48 14.46
N LEU A 68 6.10 7.06 14.95
CA LEU A 68 6.60 7.29 16.31
C LEU A 68 7.64 8.41 16.38
N GLU A 69 8.04 8.97 15.23
CA GLU A 69 9.05 10.02 15.14
C GLU A 69 8.42 11.41 15.31
N SER A 70 9.17 12.32 15.91
CA SER A 70 8.72 13.71 16.06
C SER A 70 8.67 14.40 14.70
N PRO A 71 7.69 15.30 14.45
CA PRO A 71 7.49 15.97 13.16
C PRO A 71 8.68 16.81 12.68
N VAL A 72 9.66 17.06 13.56
CA VAL A 72 10.88 17.84 13.29
C VAL A 72 11.86 17.10 12.37
N ASN A 73 11.86 15.75 12.36
CA ASN A 73 12.81 14.94 11.58
C ASN A 73 12.18 14.21 10.38
N LEU A 74 10.93 14.52 10.02
CA LEU A 74 10.26 13.83 8.92
C LEU A 74 10.89 14.21 7.56
N PRO A 75 11.42 13.25 6.79
CA PRO A 75 11.94 13.54 5.46
C PRO A 75 10.80 13.92 4.51
N LYS A 76 11.03 14.86 3.60
CA LYS A 76 10.00 15.26 2.63
C LYS A 76 9.69 14.11 1.66
N PHE A 77 8.46 13.60 1.68
CA PHE A 77 7.97 12.66 0.69
C PHE A 77 7.65 13.42 -0.61
N GLN A 78 8.50 13.27 -1.62
CA GLN A 78 8.34 13.96 -2.90
C GLN A 78 7.53 13.09 -3.86
N ILE A 79 6.44 13.64 -4.39
CA ILE A 79 5.62 13.00 -5.42
C ILE A 79 5.77 13.84 -6.69
N ALA A 80 6.08 13.17 -7.81
CA ALA A 80 6.13 13.83 -9.12
C ALA A 80 4.75 14.42 -9.45
N LYS A 81 4.72 15.68 -9.93
CA LYS A 81 3.46 16.39 -10.22
C LYS A 81 2.57 15.63 -11.21
N GLU A 82 3.18 14.95 -12.18
CA GLU A 82 2.50 14.13 -13.19
C GLU A 82 1.73 12.97 -12.58
N LYS A 83 2.23 12.40 -11.47
CA LYS A 83 1.62 11.26 -10.78
C LYS A 83 0.73 11.68 -9.61
N ALA A 84 0.73 12.96 -9.23
CA ALA A 84 0.04 13.46 -8.04
C ALA A 84 -1.47 13.21 -8.09
N LEU A 85 -2.11 13.37 -9.25
CA LEU A 85 -3.56 13.18 -9.38
C LEU A 85 -3.95 11.72 -9.20
N SER A 86 -3.20 10.80 -9.82
CA SER A 86 -3.45 9.36 -9.69
C SER A 86 -3.12 8.83 -8.31
N VAL A 87 -2.06 9.34 -7.67
CA VAL A 87 -1.73 9.03 -6.27
C VAL A 87 -2.81 9.56 -5.32
N LEU A 88 -3.36 10.75 -5.57
CA LEU A 88 -4.47 11.30 -4.78
C LEU A 88 -5.71 10.40 -4.89
N GLN A 89 -6.06 9.95 -6.10
CA GLN A 89 -7.16 9.02 -6.30
C GLN A 89 -6.93 7.70 -5.55
N ALA A 90 -5.71 7.16 -5.62
CA ALA A 90 -5.36 5.95 -4.88
C ALA A 90 -5.42 6.15 -3.37
N ALA A 91 -4.96 7.30 -2.86
CA ALA A 91 -5.00 7.62 -1.43
C ALA A 91 -6.44 7.71 -0.90
N ILE A 92 -7.34 8.34 -1.67
CA ILE A 92 -8.77 8.41 -1.35
C ILE A 92 -9.39 7.00 -1.37
N ALA A 93 -9.12 6.23 -2.42
CA ALA A 93 -9.67 4.90 -2.60
C ALA A 93 -9.18 3.91 -1.54
N LEU A 94 -7.93 4.03 -1.10
CA LEU A 94 -7.30 3.18 -0.08
C LEU A 94 -7.47 3.71 1.34
N GLN A 95 -8.05 4.92 1.49
CA GLN A 95 -8.27 5.62 2.76
C GLN A 95 -7.00 5.77 3.62
N ILE A 96 -5.96 6.38 3.05
CA ILE A 96 -4.60 6.47 3.67
C ILE A 96 -4.07 7.89 3.87
#